data_AF-A0A2D7EX19-F1
#
_entry.id   AF-A0A2D7EX19-F1
#
_cell.length_a   1.000
_cell.length_b   1.000
_cell.length_c   1.000
_cell.angle_alpha   90.00
_cell.angle_beta   90.00
_cell.angle_gamma   90.00
#
_symmetry.space_group_name_H-M   'P 1'
#
loop_
_entity.id
_entity.type
_entity.pdbx_description
1 polymer ?
#
loop_
_entity_poly.entity_id
_entity_poly.type
_entity_poly.pdbx_seq_one_letter_code
_entity_poly.pdbx_strand_id
1 'polypeptide(L)' 'MKNMLLFLLSFISNSLYAGPQVGEPAPDFRLQASDGRTYTLSEFQEKQYVVIAFFPKAFTGG' A
#
# COMPACT_ATOMS: atom_id res chain seq x y z
N MET A 1 31.46 -19.47 20.46
CA MET A 1 30.53 -19.65 19.32
C MET A 1 29.09 -19.20 19.60
N LYS A 2 28.62 -19.16 20.85
CA LYS A 2 27.25 -18.75 21.20
C LYS A 2 26.93 -17.28 20.88
N ASN A 3 27.94 -16.40 21.00
CA ASN A 3 27.80 -14.97 20.70
C ASN A 3 27.86 -14.65 19.19
N MET A 4 28.35 -15.58 18.37
CA MET A 4 28.36 -15.43 16.91
C MET A 4 26.97 -15.73 16.32
N LEU A 5 26.21 -16.61 16.96
CA LEU A 5 24.82 -16.88 16.58
C LEU A 5 23.89 -15.70 16.90
N LEU A 6 24.15 -14.94 17.98
CA LEU A 6 23.38 -13.72 18.32
C LEU A 6 23.61 -12.57 17.33
N PHE A 7 24.79 -12.46 16.72
CA PHE A 7 25.07 -11.40 15.73
C PHE A 7 24.41 -11.66 14.37
N LEU A 8 24.15 -12.92 14.01
CA LEU A 8 23.55 -13.29 12.74
C LEU A 8 22.03 -13.02 12.69
N LEU A 9 21.34 -13.01 13.84
CA LEU A 9 19.91 -12.69 13.92
C LEU A 9 19.58 -11.20 13.82
N SER A 10 20.54 -10.29 14.03
CA SER A 10 20.29 -8.83 14.04
C SER A 10 20.28 -8.16 12.67
N PHE A 11 20.56 -8.90 11.58
CA PHE A 11 20.63 -8.33 10.22
C PHE A 11 19.32 -8.42 9.41
N ILE A 12 18.25 -9.00 9.95
CA ILE A 12 17.05 -9.37 9.15
C ILE A 12 15.96 -8.28 9.12
N SER A 13 16.10 -7.14 9.81
CA SER A 13 14.96 -6.22 9.98
C SER A 13 15.14 -4.87 9.31
N ASN A 14 15.27 -4.83 7.99
CA ASN A 14 14.96 -3.62 7.21
C ASN A 14 14.33 -4.02 5.87
N SER A 15 13.10 -4.55 5.90
CA SER A 15 12.22 -4.43 4.74
C SER A 15 11.82 -2.95 4.64
N LEU A 16 12.67 -2.15 4.02
CA LEU A 16 12.28 -0.82 3.54
C LEU A 16 11.12 -1.04 2.58
N TYR A 17 9.92 -0.66 2.99
CA TYR A 17 8.74 -0.63 2.13
C TYR A 17 8.99 0.43 1.06
N ALA A 18 9.68 0.03 -0.01
CA ALA A 18 9.74 0.81 -1.24
C ALA A 18 8.29 0.99 -1.71
N GLY A 19 7.89 2.23 -1.99
CA GLY A 19 6.56 2.50 -2.52
C GLY A 19 6.26 1.70 -3.79
N PRO A 20 5.00 1.70 -4.25
CA PRO A 20 4.61 0.96 -5.45
C PRO A 20 5.52 1.26 -6.65
N GLN A 21 5.96 0.22 -7.35
CA GLN A 21 6.79 0.36 -8.55
C GLN A 21 5.94 0.28 -9.82
N VAL A 22 6.40 0.95 -10.87
CA VAL A 22 5.73 0.91 -12.18
C VAL A 22 5.79 -0.51 -12.74
N GLY A 23 4.64 -1.04 -13.13
CA GLY A 23 4.51 -2.39 -13.69
C GLY A 23 4.24 -3.48 -12.65
N GLU A 24 4.42 -3.20 -11.36
CA GLU A 24 3.97 -4.11 -10.30
C GLU A 24 2.46 -3.96 -10.06
N PRO A 25 1.78 -5.06 -9.68
CA PRO A 25 0.40 -4.97 -9.21
C PRO A 25 0.29 -3.99 -8.04
N ALA A 26 -0.71 -3.11 -8.08
CA ALA A 26 -1.01 -2.23 -6.96
C ALA A 26 -1.40 -3.08 -5.72
N PRO A 27 -0.95 -2.70 -4.50
CA PRO A 27 -1.37 -3.37 -3.28
C PRO A 27 -2.88 -3.32 -3.12
N ASP A 28 -3.50 -4.44 -2.71
CA ASP A 28 -4.93 -4.46 -2.46
C ASP A 28 -5.27 -3.60 -1.23
N PHE A 29 -6.31 -2.78 -1.35
CA PHE A 29 -6.79 -1.93 -0.27
C PHE A 29 -8.31 -1.90 -0.25
N ARG A 30 -8.85 -1.57 0.92
CA ARG A 30 -10.28 -1.51 1.17
C ARG A 30 -10.66 -0.16 1.79
N LEU A 31 -11.57 0.57 1.16
CA LEU A 31 -11.95 1.92 1.56
C LEU A 31 -13.47 2.10 1.54
N GLN A 32 -13.98 2.87 2.50
CA GLN A 32 -15.36 3.33 2.47
C GLN A 32 -15.49 4.52 1.51
N ALA A 33 -16.46 4.47 0.61
CA ALA A 33 -16.78 5.54 -0.31
C ALA A 33 -17.90 6.46 0.25
N SER A 34 -18.10 7.60 -0.41
CA SER A 34 -19.12 8.60 -0.02
C SER A 34 -20.56 8.10 -0.17
N ASP A 35 -20.79 7.00 -0.88
CA ASP A 35 -22.09 6.33 -0.98
C ASP A 35 -22.39 5.40 0.21
N GLY A 36 -21.47 5.33 1.18
CA GLY A 36 -21.57 4.47 2.35
C GLY A 36 -21.16 3.02 2.12
N ARG A 37 -20.86 2.62 0.88
CA ARG A 37 -20.37 1.27 0.56
C ARG A 37 -18.88 1.19 0.80
N THR A 38 -18.38 -0.03 0.96
CA THR A 38 -16.95 -0.31 1.06
C THR A 38 -16.52 -1.08 -0.15
N TYR A 39 -15.45 -0.63 -0.79
CA TYR A 39 -14.90 -1.23 -2.00
C TYR A 39 -13.50 -1.76 -1.75
N THR A 40 -13.15 -2.83 -2.45
CA THR A 40 -11.81 -3.45 -2.42
C THR A 40 -11.21 -3.35 -3.81
N LEU A 41 -9.93 -2.96 -3.94
CA LEU A 41 -9.31 -2.73 -5.25
C LEU A 41 -9.42 -3.98 -6.16
N SER A 42 -9.27 -5.16 -5.59
CA SER A 42 -9.42 -6.45 -6.29
C SER A 42 -10.79 -6.65 -6.97
N GLU A 43 -11.85 -5.94 -6.56
CA GLU A 43 -13.16 -6.02 -7.21
C GLU A 43 -13.16 -5.44 -8.63
N PHE A 44 -12.19 -4.57 -8.94
CA PHE A 44 -12.06 -3.85 -10.21
C PHE A 44 -11.00 -4.44 -11.16
N GLN A 45 -10.15 -5.35 -10.67
CA GLN A 45 -9.14 -6.03 -11.49
C GLN A 45 -9.78 -6.69 -12.72
N GLU A 46 -9.14 -6.55 -13.88
CA GLU A 46 -9.61 -7.05 -15.19
C GLU A 46 -10.98 -6.53 -15.65
N LYS A 47 -11.59 -5.57 -14.94
CA LYS A 47 -12.88 -4.97 -15.30
C LYS A 47 -12.75 -3.51 -15.72
N GLN A 48 -11.88 -2.76 -15.07
CA GLN A 48 -11.65 -1.34 -15.36
C GLN A 48 -10.31 -0.86 -14.81
N TYR A 49 -9.80 0.22 -15.38
CA TYR A 49 -8.65 0.94 -14.82
C TYR A 49 -9.08 1.78 -13.62
N VAL A 50 -8.23 1.84 -12.60
CA VAL A 50 -8.46 2.62 -11.37
C VAL A 50 -7.38 3.68 -11.24
N VAL A 51 -7.77 4.91 -10.92
CA VAL A 51 -6.86 6.04 -10.69
C VAL A 51 -6.95 6.46 -9.22
N ILE A 52 -5.80 6.61 -8.57
CA ILE A 52 -5.71 7.11 -7.19
C ILE A 52 -5.22 8.56 -7.24
N ALA A 53 -5.98 9.46 -6.62
CA ALA A 53 -5.63 10.87 -6.49
C ALA A 53 -5.73 11.30 -5.02
N PHE A 54 -4.72 12.04 -4.55
CA PHE A 54 -4.68 12.61 -3.21
C PHE A 54 -4.82 14.13 -3.31
N PHE A 55 -5.66 14.71 -2.46
CA PHE A 55 -5.80 16.16 -2.31
C PHE A 55 -5.85 16.52 -0.82
N PRO A 56 -5.37 17.70 -0.40
CA PRO A 56 -5.17 18.00 1.03
C PRO A 56 -6.44 17.99 1.87
N LYS A 57 -7.51 18.60 1.34
CA LYS A 57 -8.78 18.74 2.05
C LYS A 57 -9.92 19.05 1.08
N ALA A 58 -11.09 18.49 1.35
CA ALA A 58 -12.29 18.79 0.59
C ALA A 58 -12.79 20.22 0.87
N PHE A 59 -13.39 20.84 -0.14
CA PHE A 59 -14.04 22.16 -0.03
C PHE A 59 -13.12 23.31 0.39
N THR A 60 -11.82 23.23 0.06
CA THR A 60 -10.86 24.32 0.26
C THR A 60 -10.30 24.81 -1.07
N GLY A 61 -9.97 26.10 -1.15
CA GLY A 61 -9.09 26.62 -2.21
C GLY A 61 -7.66 26.10 -2.00
N GLY A 62 -6.94 25.87 -3.11
CA GLY A 62 -5.54 25.46 -3.09
C GLY A 62 -4.60 26.57 -2.65
#